data_AF-A0A2V1DDH3-F1
#
_entry.id   AF-A0A2V1DDH3-F1
#
_cell.length_a   1.000
_cell.length_b   1.000
_cell.length_c   1.000
_cell.angle_alpha   90.00
_cell.angle_beta   90.00
_cell.angle_gamma   90.00
#
_symmetry.space_group_name_H-M   'P 1'
#
loop_
_entity.id
_entity.type
_entity.pdbx_description
1 polymer ?
#
loop_
_entity_poly.entity_id
_entity_poly.type
_entity_poly.pdbx_seq_one_letter_code
_entity_poly.pdbx_strand_id
1 'polypeptide(L)'
;RAPARLLGDFAPTIDVFVTSCGEDVDLIMDTLAAAASQDYPPHRYRVFALDDAQDRALARAVASFNSRQAKAGTAHVTYLSREKIPGKPHYFKAGNLQFGISESRKTGLTSEFVAGLDVDAIAEPDWLRRTVPHLILDGNLALINPVQAPYNLPENDVLGQGLAASGGWLDDLRDNMGLSSCYGSGYVMRRSALDSIGGWPRVSVGEDIMCGFLLTGNGWGIAACSDVLQHDLTPGSLDALVKQRMRWV
;
A
#
# COMPACT_ATOMS: atom_id res chain seq x y z
N ARG A 1 -9.82 -1.36 16.04
CA ARG A 1 -9.33 -0.27 16.95
C ARG A 1 -10.20 1.00 16.88
N ALA A 2 -10.25 1.82 17.93
CA ALA A 2 -11.01 3.08 17.91
C ALA A 2 -10.45 4.06 16.85
N PRO A 3 -11.29 4.77 16.08
CA PRO A 3 -10.82 5.72 15.07
C PRO A 3 -9.90 6.78 15.67
N ALA A 4 -8.84 7.13 14.94
CA ALA A 4 -7.89 8.16 15.32
C ALA A 4 -7.60 9.08 14.13
N ARG A 5 -7.23 10.33 14.39
CA ARG A 5 -6.80 11.29 13.36
C ARG A 5 -5.63 12.13 13.86
N LEU A 6 -4.58 12.23 13.06
CA LEU A 6 -3.46 13.12 13.29
C LEU A 6 -3.85 14.56 12.94
N LEU A 7 -3.68 15.47 13.89
CA LEU A 7 -3.98 16.90 13.74
C LEU A 7 -2.69 17.73 13.63
N GLY A 8 -2.75 18.82 12.86
CA GLY A 8 -1.62 19.73 12.66
C GLY A 8 -0.56 19.22 11.67
N ASP A 9 0.57 19.93 11.61
CA ASP A 9 1.62 19.71 10.61
C ASP A 9 2.86 18.98 11.16
N PHE A 10 2.93 18.76 12.47
CA PHE A 10 3.94 17.90 13.10
C PHE A 10 3.54 16.44 12.90
N ALA A 11 3.92 15.88 11.76
CA ALA A 11 3.52 14.55 11.34
C ALA A 11 4.73 13.71 10.95
N PRO A 12 4.83 12.39 11.19
CA PRO A 12 5.98 11.58 10.76
C PRO A 12 6.25 11.60 9.25
N THR A 13 7.48 11.24 8.84
CA THR A 13 7.82 11.10 7.42
C THR A 13 7.38 9.77 6.80
N ILE A 14 6.80 9.79 5.59
CA ILE A 14 6.22 8.61 4.93
C ILE A 14 6.66 8.49 3.47
N ASP A 15 7.09 7.30 3.06
CA ASP A 15 7.21 6.94 1.64
C ASP A 15 6.03 6.07 1.21
N VAL A 16 5.22 6.56 0.27
CA VAL A 16 4.08 5.84 -0.31
C VAL A 16 4.53 5.18 -1.62
N PHE A 17 4.34 3.87 -1.74
CA PHE A 17 4.67 3.07 -2.92
C PHE A 17 3.39 2.58 -3.60
N VAL A 18 3.27 2.84 -4.90
CA VAL A 18 2.20 2.29 -5.75
C VAL A 18 2.85 1.37 -6.77
N THR A 19 2.50 0.09 -6.79
CA THR A 19 3.16 -0.92 -7.63
C THR A 19 2.35 -1.33 -8.85
N SER A 20 2.89 -1.14 -10.05
CA SER A 20 2.29 -1.55 -11.32
C SER A 20 3.12 -2.62 -12.05
N CYS A 21 2.46 -3.44 -12.86
CA CYS A 21 3.05 -4.44 -13.75
C CYS A 21 2.27 -4.56 -15.07
N GLY A 22 1.93 -3.44 -15.70
CA GLY A 22 1.36 -3.38 -17.05
C GLY A 22 -0.16 -3.22 -17.09
N GLU A 23 -0.75 -2.77 -15.99
CA GLU A 23 -2.13 -2.31 -15.92
C GLU A 23 -2.34 -1.04 -16.76
N ASP A 24 -3.60 -0.68 -16.98
CA ASP A 24 -3.95 0.50 -17.77
C ASP A 24 -3.40 1.79 -17.13
N VAL A 25 -2.87 2.69 -17.96
CA VAL A 25 -2.24 3.93 -17.48
C VAL A 25 -3.22 4.81 -16.72
N ASP A 26 -4.48 4.89 -17.15
CA ASP A 26 -5.48 5.74 -16.49
C ASP A 26 -5.81 5.18 -15.10
N LEU A 27 -5.95 3.86 -14.97
CA LEU A 27 -6.14 3.19 -13.68
C LEU A 27 -4.98 3.47 -12.71
N ILE A 28 -3.73 3.33 -13.18
CA ILE A 28 -2.54 3.61 -12.38
C ILE A 28 -2.51 5.10 -11.97
N MET A 29 -2.87 6.00 -12.90
CA MET A 29 -2.87 7.44 -12.64
C MET A 29 -3.96 7.88 -11.66
N ASP A 30 -5.12 7.23 -11.64
CA ASP A 30 -6.17 7.50 -10.63
C ASP A 30 -5.65 7.20 -9.22
N THR A 31 -5.02 6.05 -9.02
CA THR A 31 -4.41 5.66 -7.75
C THR A 31 -3.25 6.58 -7.37
N LEU A 32 -2.37 6.92 -8.31
CA LEU A 32 -1.26 7.85 -8.06
C LEU A 32 -1.76 9.26 -7.71
N ALA A 33 -2.83 9.73 -8.34
CA ALA A 33 -3.44 11.02 -8.04
C ALA A 33 -4.03 11.04 -6.62
N ALA A 34 -4.73 9.99 -6.22
CA ALA A 34 -5.25 9.84 -4.86
C ALA A 34 -4.13 9.77 -3.80
N ALA A 35 -3.08 8.99 -4.07
CA ALA A 35 -1.90 8.91 -3.21
C ALA A 35 -1.16 10.25 -3.09
N ALA A 36 -1.09 11.02 -4.19
CA ALA A 36 -0.45 12.34 -4.20
C ALA A 36 -1.28 13.44 -3.52
N SER A 37 -2.59 13.25 -3.39
CA SER A 37 -3.54 14.28 -2.93
C SER A 37 -4.01 14.07 -1.47
N GLN A 38 -3.15 13.47 -0.65
CA GLN A 38 -3.44 13.24 0.76
C GLN A 38 -3.48 14.55 1.56
N ASP A 39 -4.47 14.69 2.45
CA ASP A 39 -4.46 15.64 3.56
C ASP A 39 -3.37 15.21 4.55
N TYR A 40 -2.14 15.49 4.21
CA TYR A 40 -0.95 15.27 5.02
C TYR A 40 0.06 16.36 4.67
N PRO A 41 0.93 16.80 5.60
CA PRO A 41 1.87 17.89 5.30
C PRO A 41 2.73 17.53 4.06
N PRO A 42 2.70 18.31 2.96
CA PRO A 42 3.29 17.91 1.68
C PRO A 42 4.79 17.62 1.71
N HIS A 43 5.50 18.18 2.69
CA HIS A 43 6.94 17.95 2.90
C HIS A 43 7.25 16.76 3.82
N ARG A 44 6.22 16.06 4.30
CA ARG A 44 6.32 14.91 5.21
C ARG A 44 5.92 13.60 4.56
N TYR A 45 5.50 13.59 3.30
CA TYR A 45 5.33 12.35 2.56
C TYR A 45 5.76 12.48 1.09
N ARG A 46 6.05 11.34 0.48
CA ARG A 46 6.48 11.24 -0.92
C ARG A 46 5.78 10.07 -1.57
N VAL A 47 5.50 10.18 -2.86
CA VAL A 47 4.83 9.13 -3.63
C VAL A 47 5.78 8.60 -4.69
N PHE A 48 5.87 7.28 -4.80
CA PHE A 48 6.69 6.58 -5.77
C PHE A 48 5.82 5.66 -6.61
N ALA A 49 5.78 5.90 -7.93
CA ALA A 49 5.20 4.98 -8.89
C ALA A 49 6.28 3.93 -9.23
N LEU A 50 6.03 2.68 -8.86
CA LEU A 50 6.95 1.57 -9.02
C LEU A 50 6.49 0.68 -10.18
N ASP A 51 7.05 0.89 -11.37
CA ASP A 51 6.60 0.25 -12.60
C ASP A 51 7.52 -0.91 -13.06
N ASP A 52 6.99 -2.13 -12.97
CA ASP A 52 7.65 -3.32 -13.48
C ASP A 52 7.48 -3.52 -14.99
N ALA A 53 6.56 -2.82 -15.66
CA ALA A 53 6.38 -2.92 -17.11
C ALA A 53 7.34 -2.02 -17.92
N GLN A 54 7.94 -1.02 -17.27
CA GLN A 54 8.76 0.01 -17.92
C GLN A 54 7.99 0.76 -19.02
N ASP A 55 6.73 1.08 -18.76
CA ASP A 55 5.84 1.73 -19.70
C ASP A 55 6.17 3.22 -19.87
N ARG A 56 6.62 3.57 -21.08
CA ARG A 56 6.91 4.96 -21.47
C ARG A 56 5.67 5.85 -21.48
N ALA A 57 4.46 5.29 -21.67
CA ALA A 57 3.22 6.04 -21.56
C ALA A 57 2.98 6.46 -20.10
N LEU A 58 3.10 5.52 -19.14
CA LEU A 58 3.02 5.82 -17.72
C LEU A 58 4.07 6.85 -17.27
N ALA A 59 5.34 6.68 -17.67
CA ALA A 59 6.39 7.65 -17.33
C ALA A 59 6.05 9.09 -17.80
N ARG A 60 5.48 9.22 -19.02
CA ARG A 60 5.02 10.51 -19.55
C ARG A 60 3.78 11.04 -18.83
N ALA A 61 2.85 10.17 -18.46
CA ALA A 61 1.66 10.54 -17.71
C ALA A 61 2.03 11.11 -16.32
N VAL A 62 2.95 10.45 -15.60
CA VAL A 62 3.48 10.94 -14.32
C VAL A 62 4.19 12.29 -14.48
N ALA A 63 5.03 12.46 -15.50
CA ALA A 63 5.70 13.74 -15.78
C ALA A 63 4.68 14.86 -16.09
N SER A 64 3.65 14.56 -16.88
CA SER A 64 2.55 15.47 -17.18
C SER A 64 1.73 15.82 -15.95
N PHE A 65 1.45 14.85 -15.08
CA PHE A 65 0.78 15.07 -13.80
C PHE A 65 1.57 16.03 -12.91
N ASN A 66 2.86 15.77 -12.70
CA ASN A 66 3.72 16.61 -11.87
C ASN A 66 3.84 18.05 -12.40
N SER A 67 3.90 18.25 -13.72
CA SER A 67 3.98 19.60 -14.29
C SER A 67 2.70 20.42 -14.09
N ARG A 68 1.54 19.76 -14.09
CA ARG A 68 0.24 20.40 -13.80
C ARG A 68 0.05 20.69 -12.31
N GLN A 69 0.48 19.77 -11.45
CA GLN A 69 0.19 19.79 -10.02
C GLN A 69 1.18 20.59 -9.17
N ALA A 70 2.31 21.04 -9.74
CA ALA A 70 3.26 21.93 -9.05
C ALA A 70 2.62 23.21 -8.47
N LYS A 71 1.42 23.57 -8.92
CA LYS A 71 0.64 24.74 -8.45
C LYS A 71 -0.43 24.42 -7.40
N ALA A 72 -0.77 23.14 -7.20
CA ALA A 72 -1.90 22.70 -6.37
C ALA A 72 -1.50 22.20 -4.97
N GLY A 73 -0.20 22.10 -4.67
CA GLY A 73 0.29 21.69 -3.35
C GLY A 73 0.23 20.18 -3.08
N THR A 74 -0.03 19.34 -4.09
CA THR A 74 0.04 17.88 -3.95
C THR A 74 1.48 17.40 -3.88
N ALA A 75 1.71 16.19 -3.36
CA ALA A 75 3.03 15.59 -3.38
C ALA A 75 3.51 15.30 -4.81
N HIS A 76 4.81 15.43 -5.02
CA HIS A 76 5.45 15.03 -6.27
C HIS A 76 5.50 13.51 -6.39
N VAL A 77 5.12 12.96 -7.54
CA VAL A 77 5.18 11.52 -7.82
C VAL A 77 6.51 11.20 -8.51
N THR A 78 7.34 10.37 -7.86
CA THR A 78 8.59 9.89 -8.45
C THR A 78 8.33 8.61 -9.22
N TYR A 79 8.50 8.63 -10.55
CA TYR A 79 8.44 7.43 -11.37
C TYR A 79 9.75 6.64 -11.25
N LEU A 80 9.64 5.35 -10.93
CA LEU A 80 10.75 4.42 -10.82
C LEU A 80 10.40 3.14 -11.60
N SER A 81 11.36 2.63 -12.35
CA SER A 81 11.26 1.31 -12.97
C SER A 81 12.59 0.58 -12.81
N ARG A 82 12.53 -0.71 -12.52
CA ARG A 82 13.73 -1.54 -12.32
C ARG A 82 14.06 -2.34 -13.55
N GLU A 83 15.35 -2.61 -13.70
CA GLU A 83 15.84 -3.56 -14.69
C GLU A 83 15.54 -4.99 -14.23
N LYS A 84 14.96 -5.81 -15.12
CA LYS A 84 14.72 -7.24 -14.88
C LYS A 84 15.74 -8.05 -15.68
N ILE A 85 16.74 -8.60 -14.98
CA ILE A 85 17.83 -9.37 -15.61
C ILE A 85 17.33 -10.78 -15.96
N PRO A 86 17.43 -11.23 -17.22
CA PRO A 86 17.05 -12.58 -17.62
C PRO A 86 17.76 -13.66 -16.79
N GLY A 87 17.01 -14.69 -16.37
CA GLY A 87 17.54 -15.79 -15.56
C GLY A 87 17.77 -15.47 -14.07
N LYS A 88 17.54 -14.22 -13.62
CA LYS A 88 17.56 -13.87 -12.19
C LYS A 88 16.13 -13.68 -11.67
N PRO A 89 15.76 -14.33 -10.55
CA PRO A 89 14.48 -14.09 -9.91
C PRO A 89 14.35 -12.60 -9.52
N HIS A 90 13.27 -11.97 -9.95
CA HIS A 90 12.96 -10.56 -9.64
C HIS A 90 11.88 -10.43 -8.54
N TYR A 91 11.26 -11.53 -8.12
CA TYR A 91 10.31 -11.58 -6.99
C TYR A 91 9.09 -10.65 -7.11
N PHE A 92 8.60 -10.40 -8.34
CA PHE A 92 7.34 -9.68 -8.62
C PHE A 92 7.16 -8.44 -7.72
N LYS A 93 5.98 -8.27 -7.10
CA LYS A 93 5.63 -7.14 -6.22
C LYS A 93 6.62 -6.97 -5.06
N ALA A 94 7.02 -8.04 -4.39
CA ALA A 94 7.99 -7.99 -3.28
C ALA A 94 9.32 -7.36 -3.69
N GLY A 95 9.87 -7.78 -4.82
CA GLY A 95 11.10 -7.22 -5.34
C GLY A 95 10.94 -5.79 -5.82
N ASN A 96 9.76 -5.41 -6.33
CA ASN A 96 9.47 -4.05 -6.78
C ASN A 96 9.39 -3.09 -5.57
N LEU A 97 8.66 -3.48 -4.52
CA LEU A 97 8.64 -2.78 -3.24
C LEU A 97 10.05 -2.64 -2.64
N GLN A 98 10.84 -3.71 -2.64
CA GLN A 98 12.23 -3.66 -2.15
C GLN A 98 13.11 -2.71 -2.97
N PHE A 99 12.89 -2.62 -4.28
CA PHE A 99 13.54 -1.66 -5.15
C PHE A 99 13.14 -0.22 -4.77
N GLY A 100 11.84 0.07 -4.61
CA GLY A 100 11.35 1.37 -4.15
C GLY A 100 11.90 1.79 -2.78
N ILE A 101 11.99 0.86 -1.83
CA ILE A 101 12.64 1.08 -0.54
C ILE A 101 14.13 1.45 -0.71
N SER A 102 14.82 0.85 -1.67
CA SER A 102 16.24 1.12 -1.92
C SER A 102 16.44 2.47 -2.61
N GLU A 103 15.62 2.81 -3.60
CA GLU A 103 15.68 4.11 -4.29
C GLU A 103 15.28 5.27 -3.38
N SER A 104 14.23 5.12 -2.58
CA SER A 104 13.80 6.16 -1.63
C SER A 104 14.90 6.53 -0.63
N ARG A 105 15.78 5.60 -0.22
CA ARG A 105 16.94 5.91 0.65
C ARG A 105 17.98 6.81 -0.03
N LYS A 106 18.16 6.68 -1.34
CA LYS A 106 19.19 7.43 -2.10
C LYS A 106 18.88 8.93 -2.18
N THR A 107 17.65 9.32 -1.89
CA THR A 107 17.21 10.73 -1.88
C THR A 107 17.79 11.57 -0.73
N GLY A 108 18.50 10.94 0.23
CA GLY A 108 19.05 11.62 1.41
C GLY A 108 18.07 11.76 2.58
N LEU A 109 16.80 11.38 2.40
CA LEU A 109 15.80 11.31 3.46
C LEU A 109 15.32 9.86 3.64
N THR A 110 15.54 9.30 4.83
CA THR A 110 14.95 8.02 5.24
C THR A 110 13.66 8.31 5.99
N SER A 111 12.54 7.90 5.40
CA SER A 111 11.22 7.99 6.03
C SER A 111 11.12 7.12 7.29
N GLU A 112 10.32 7.57 8.25
CA GLU A 112 9.99 6.83 9.46
C GLU A 112 9.02 5.66 9.15
N PHE A 113 8.09 5.90 8.23
CA PHE A 113 7.09 4.95 7.79
C PHE A 113 7.11 4.75 6.28
N VAL A 114 6.61 3.60 5.85
CA VAL A 114 6.38 3.27 4.46
C VAL A 114 4.93 2.82 4.31
N ALA A 115 4.31 3.14 3.18
CA ALA A 115 2.94 2.76 2.89
C ALA A 115 2.87 2.17 1.49
N GLY A 116 1.90 1.29 1.25
CA GLY A 116 1.73 0.62 -0.04
C GLY A 116 0.29 0.66 -0.50
N LEU A 117 0.08 0.89 -1.79
CA LEU A 117 -1.21 0.72 -2.47
C LEU A 117 -1.01 -0.18 -3.70
N ASP A 118 -1.95 -1.09 -3.91
CA ASP A 118 -2.13 -1.70 -5.22
C ASP A 118 -2.70 -0.66 -6.20
N VAL A 119 -2.45 -0.84 -7.50
CA VAL A 119 -2.83 0.13 -8.54
C VAL A 119 -4.32 0.28 -8.74
N ASP A 120 -5.11 -0.63 -8.19
CA ASP A 120 -6.56 -0.64 -8.20
C ASP A 120 -7.19 -0.27 -6.85
N ALA A 121 -6.38 0.27 -5.92
CA ALA A 121 -6.79 0.72 -4.59
C ALA A 121 -6.74 2.26 -4.46
N ILE A 122 -7.90 2.91 -4.49
CA ILE A 122 -8.01 4.37 -4.35
C ILE A 122 -8.07 4.75 -2.88
N ALA A 123 -7.02 5.40 -2.38
CA ALA A 123 -6.96 5.88 -0.99
C ALA A 123 -7.88 7.07 -0.74
N GLU A 124 -8.52 7.10 0.44
CA GLU A 124 -9.25 8.27 0.93
C GLU A 124 -8.29 9.45 1.15
N PRO A 125 -8.74 10.72 1.01
CA PRO A 125 -7.88 11.88 1.19
C PRO A 125 -7.23 11.97 2.57
N ASP A 126 -7.84 11.37 3.60
CA ASP A 126 -7.34 11.39 4.97
C ASP A 126 -6.73 10.06 5.45
N TRP A 127 -6.44 9.14 4.52
CA TRP A 127 -5.88 7.82 4.80
C TRP A 127 -4.64 7.89 5.69
N LEU A 128 -3.64 8.70 5.35
CA LEU A 128 -2.43 8.84 6.16
C LEU A 128 -2.72 9.44 7.54
N ARG A 129 -3.58 10.47 7.63
CA ARG A 129 -3.94 11.07 8.92
C ARG A 129 -4.68 10.11 9.84
N ARG A 130 -5.40 9.13 9.30
CA ARG A 130 -6.18 8.17 10.11
C ARG A 130 -5.42 6.90 10.44
N THR A 131 -4.49 6.47 9.60
CA THR A 131 -3.66 5.28 9.87
C THR A 131 -2.48 5.55 10.80
N VAL A 132 -1.72 6.62 10.55
CA VAL A 132 -0.45 6.92 11.23
C VAL A 132 -0.56 7.06 12.77
N PRO A 133 -1.62 7.67 13.35
CA PRO A 133 -1.75 7.77 14.80
C PRO A 133 -1.63 6.45 15.54
N HIS A 134 -2.12 5.35 14.96
CA HIS A 134 -2.04 4.02 15.58
C HIS A 134 -0.59 3.57 15.79
N LEU A 135 0.31 3.90 14.86
CA LEU A 135 1.74 3.58 14.94
C LEU A 135 2.50 4.53 15.87
N ILE A 136 2.02 5.77 16.05
CA ILE A 136 2.62 6.72 17.00
C ILE A 136 2.28 6.32 18.44
N LEU A 137 1.02 5.96 18.68
CA LEU A 137 0.51 5.62 20.01
C LEU A 137 1.04 4.27 20.51
N ASP A 138 1.37 3.35 19.60
CA ASP A 138 1.89 2.02 19.91
C ASP A 138 3.26 1.80 19.26
N GLY A 139 4.31 1.98 20.07
CA GLY A 139 5.69 1.80 19.62
C GLY A 139 6.04 0.37 19.21
N ASN A 140 5.29 -0.64 19.67
CA ASN A 140 5.48 -2.04 19.30
C ASN A 140 4.70 -2.42 18.02
N LEU A 141 3.86 -1.52 17.50
CA LEU A 141 3.15 -1.75 16.26
C LEU A 141 4.08 -1.52 15.06
N ALA A 142 4.26 -2.57 14.26
CA ALA A 142 4.99 -2.50 12.99
C ALA A 142 4.10 -2.08 11.84
N LEU A 143 2.84 -2.52 11.80
CA LEU A 143 1.96 -2.31 10.66
C LEU A 143 0.51 -2.11 11.10
N ILE A 144 -0.20 -1.23 10.39
CA ILE A 144 -1.64 -1.03 10.48
C ILE A 144 -2.27 -1.21 9.09
N ASN A 145 -3.35 -1.99 8.99
CA ASN A 145 -4.16 -2.11 7.78
C ASN A 145 -5.49 -1.36 7.95
N PRO A 146 -5.94 -0.59 6.95
CA PRO A 146 -7.33 -0.20 6.85
C PRO A 146 -8.19 -1.35 6.30
N VAL A 147 -9.51 -1.19 6.40
CA VAL A 147 -10.45 -2.06 5.71
C VAL A 147 -10.25 -1.95 4.20
N GLN A 148 -10.19 -3.09 3.52
CA GLN A 148 -10.27 -3.19 2.05
C GLN A 148 -11.73 -3.21 1.65
N ALA A 149 -12.18 -2.18 0.93
CA ALA A 149 -13.59 -1.96 0.60
C ALA A 149 -13.77 -1.91 -0.93
N PRO A 150 -14.34 -2.95 -1.54
CA PRO A 150 -14.56 -2.92 -2.98
C PRO A 150 -15.57 -1.89 -3.46
N TYR A 151 -15.26 -1.14 -4.52
CA TYR A 151 -16.16 -0.10 -5.06
C TYR A 151 -17.07 -0.53 -6.22
N ASN A 152 -16.84 -1.70 -6.83
CA ASN A 152 -17.56 -2.17 -8.02
C ASN A 152 -18.40 -3.43 -7.77
N LEU A 153 -18.83 -3.68 -6.53
CA LEU A 153 -19.66 -4.84 -6.22
C LEU A 153 -21.07 -4.69 -6.82
N PRO A 154 -21.63 -5.78 -7.38
CA PRO A 154 -23.05 -5.80 -7.72
C PRO A 154 -23.90 -5.78 -6.43
N GLU A 155 -25.12 -5.24 -6.52
CA GLU A 155 -26.07 -5.21 -5.41
C GLU A 155 -26.32 -6.62 -4.84
N ASN A 156 -26.31 -7.63 -5.71
CA ASN A 156 -26.32 -9.04 -5.36
C ASN A 156 -24.93 -9.67 -5.55
N ASP A 157 -24.04 -9.52 -4.55
CA ASP A 157 -22.71 -10.16 -4.54
C ASP A 157 -22.79 -11.69 -4.27
N VAL A 158 -23.34 -12.42 -5.24
CA VAL A 158 -23.51 -13.87 -5.17
C VAL A 158 -22.19 -14.64 -5.12
N LEU A 159 -21.10 -14.01 -5.54
CA LEU A 159 -19.76 -14.59 -5.55
C LEU A 159 -18.97 -14.28 -4.27
N GLY A 160 -19.51 -13.47 -3.36
CA GLY A 160 -18.85 -13.10 -2.10
C GLY A 160 -17.54 -12.34 -2.33
N GLN A 161 -17.45 -11.55 -3.39
CA GLN A 161 -16.25 -10.78 -3.76
C GLN A 161 -15.93 -9.70 -2.73
N GLY A 162 -16.96 -9.13 -2.11
CA GLY A 162 -16.85 -8.10 -1.08
C GLY A 162 -16.23 -8.60 0.21
N LEU A 163 -16.00 -9.91 0.34
CA LEU A 163 -15.33 -10.54 1.46
C LEU A 163 -15.92 -10.24 2.85
N ALA A 164 -17.13 -9.67 2.95
CA ALA A 164 -17.76 -9.00 4.11
C ALA A 164 -17.45 -9.49 5.55
N ALA A 165 -17.09 -10.76 5.75
CA ALA A 165 -16.51 -11.22 7.01
C ALA A 165 -15.09 -10.66 7.24
N SER A 166 -14.20 -10.78 6.26
CA SER A 166 -12.88 -10.11 6.17
C SER A 166 -13.10 -8.67 5.69
N GLY A 167 -12.50 -7.69 6.35
CA GLY A 167 -12.87 -6.27 6.25
C GLY A 167 -13.96 -5.83 7.23
N GLY A 168 -14.47 -6.75 8.07
CA GLY A 168 -15.46 -6.48 9.11
C GLY A 168 -15.10 -7.15 10.44
N TRP A 169 -16.09 -7.81 11.05
CA TRP A 169 -15.96 -8.38 12.40
C TRP A 169 -14.81 -9.39 12.56
N LEU A 170 -14.41 -10.10 11.49
CA LEU A 170 -13.33 -11.08 11.58
C LEU A 170 -11.97 -10.38 11.75
N ASP A 171 -11.78 -9.23 11.11
CA ASP A 171 -10.53 -8.48 11.25
C ASP A 171 -10.47 -7.75 12.58
N ASP A 172 -11.60 -7.25 13.09
CA ASP A 172 -11.70 -6.77 14.47
C ASP A 172 -11.40 -7.89 15.48
N LEU A 173 -11.89 -9.11 15.25
CA LEU A 173 -11.59 -10.27 16.08
C LEU A 173 -10.10 -10.61 16.05
N ARG A 174 -9.50 -10.66 14.86
CA ARG A 174 -8.06 -10.91 14.68
C ARG A 174 -7.21 -9.84 15.36
N ASP A 175 -7.55 -8.57 15.20
CA ASP A 175 -6.85 -7.44 15.83
C ASP A 175 -6.92 -7.56 17.37
N ASN A 176 -8.09 -7.84 17.92
CA ASN A 176 -8.27 -8.04 19.37
C ASN A 176 -7.50 -9.26 19.92
N MET A 177 -7.23 -10.26 19.10
CA MET A 177 -6.43 -11.43 19.46
C MET A 177 -4.94 -11.28 19.16
N GLY A 178 -4.51 -10.16 18.56
CA GLY A 178 -3.13 -9.97 18.10
C GLY A 178 -2.75 -10.89 16.94
N LEU A 179 -3.72 -11.27 16.11
CA LEU A 179 -3.60 -12.20 14.98
C LEU A 179 -3.78 -11.51 13.61
N SER A 180 -3.74 -10.18 13.56
CA SER A 180 -3.74 -9.45 12.28
C SER A 180 -2.48 -9.76 11.46
N SER A 181 -2.61 -9.70 10.14
CA SER A 181 -1.52 -9.89 9.19
C SER A 181 -1.36 -8.65 8.31
N CYS A 182 -0.39 -8.64 7.39
CA CYS A 182 -0.32 -7.63 6.33
C CYS A 182 -1.26 -8.03 5.18
N TYR A 183 -2.12 -7.10 4.75
CA TYR A 183 -3.14 -7.37 3.72
C TYR A 183 -2.72 -6.91 2.30
N GLY A 184 -1.47 -6.49 2.12
CA GLY A 184 -0.88 -6.23 0.80
C GLY A 184 -1.18 -4.86 0.19
N SER A 185 -2.25 -4.16 0.59
CA SER A 185 -2.58 -2.79 0.13
C SER A 185 -3.19 -1.93 1.25
N GLY A 186 -3.00 -0.62 1.15
CA GLY A 186 -3.48 0.42 2.07
C GLY A 186 -2.76 0.46 3.41
N TYR A 187 -1.82 -0.44 3.65
CA TYR A 187 -1.11 -0.51 4.91
C TYR A 187 -0.18 0.69 5.10
N VAL A 188 0.06 1.03 6.36
CA VAL A 188 1.21 1.84 6.77
C VAL A 188 2.07 1.01 7.71
N MET A 189 3.38 0.99 7.46
CA MET A 189 4.35 0.15 8.14
C MET A 189 5.53 0.98 8.65
N ARG A 190 6.00 0.70 9.86
CA ARG A 190 7.23 1.26 10.41
C ARG A 190 8.42 0.72 9.61
N ARG A 191 9.21 1.64 9.05
CA ARG A 191 10.36 1.25 8.22
C ARG A 191 11.38 0.43 9.00
N SER A 192 11.63 0.80 10.27
CA SER A 192 12.57 0.06 11.13
C SER A 192 12.10 -1.36 11.41
N ALA A 193 10.80 -1.62 11.46
CA ALA A 193 10.26 -2.97 11.63
C ALA A 193 10.47 -3.81 10.37
N LEU A 194 10.19 -3.25 9.19
CA LEU A 194 10.52 -3.88 7.91
C LEU A 194 12.02 -4.19 7.79
N ASP A 195 12.87 -3.26 8.20
CA ASP A 195 14.32 -3.44 8.17
C ASP A 195 14.80 -4.53 9.15
N SER A 196 14.15 -4.64 10.32
CA SER A 196 14.49 -5.68 11.32
C SER A 196 14.25 -7.11 10.83
N ILE A 197 13.38 -7.29 9.83
CA ILE A 197 13.12 -8.59 9.19
C ILE A 197 13.89 -8.77 7.86
N GLY A 198 14.79 -7.84 7.54
CA GLY A 198 15.61 -7.89 6.32
C GLY A 198 14.96 -7.32 5.07
N GLY A 199 13.86 -6.56 5.20
CA GLY A 199 13.13 -5.97 4.08
C GLY A 199 11.92 -6.79 3.63
N TRP A 200 11.42 -6.50 2.43
CA TRP A 200 10.28 -7.24 1.87
C TRP A 200 10.67 -8.70 1.60
N PRO A 201 9.88 -9.68 2.06
CA PRO A 201 10.20 -11.09 1.86
C PRO A 201 10.21 -11.45 0.39
N ARG A 202 11.34 -11.96 -0.10
CA ARG A 202 11.57 -12.26 -1.52
C ARG A 202 10.95 -13.61 -1.91
N VAL A 203 9.63 -13.67 -1.84
CA VAL A 203 8.82 -14.80 -2.31
C VAL A 203 8.11 -14.43 -3.62
N SER A 204 7.70 -15.43 -4.40
CA SER A 204 7.03 -15.18 -5.69
C SER A 204 5.54 -14.86 -5.57
N VAL A 205 4.89 -15.32 -4.49
CA VAL A 205 3.47 -15.12 -4.18
C VAL A 205 3.34 -15.06 -2.64
N GLY A 206 2.47 -14.19 -2.13
CA GLY A 206 2.16 -14.10 -0.70
C GLY A 206 3.23 -13.37 0.11
N GLU A 207 3.88 -12.35 -0.47
CA GLU A 207 4.89 -11.55 0.21
C GLU A 207 4.36 -10.77 1.40
N ASP A 208 3.09 -10.39 1.34
CA ASP A 208 2.34 -9.71 2.39
C ASP A 208 2.14 -10.62 3.61
N ILE A 209 1.57 -11.80 3.43
CA ILE A 209 1.36 -12.78 4.49
C ILE A 209 2.70 -13.21 5.09
N MET A 210 3.72 -13.46 4.25
CA MET A 210 5.07 -13.77 4.73
C MET A 210 5.66 -12.61 5.55
N CYS A 211 5.42 -11.37 5.14
CA CYS A 211 5.85 -10.19 5.89
C CYS A 211 5.17 -10.15 7.26
N GLY A 212 3.86 -10.44 7.31
CA GLY A 212 3.11 -10.56 8.56
C GLY A 212 3.70 -11.59 9.52
N PHE A 213 4.02 -12.79 9.02
CA PHE A 213 4.65 -13.85 9.83
C PHE A 213 6.04 -13.46 10.34
N LEU A 214 6.86 -12.83 9.49
CA LEU A 214 8.20 -12.44 9.90
C LEU A 214 8.19 -11.29 10.91
N LEU A 215 7.29 -10.31 10.76
CA LEU A 215 7.12 -9.22 11.73
C LEU A 215 6.70 -9.76 13.09
N THR A 216 5.64 -10.57 13.13
CA THR A 216 5.13 -11.16 14.38
C THR A 216 6.14 -12.13 15.01
N GLY A 217 6.84 -12.94 14.20
CA GLY A 217 7.94 -13.79 14.65
C GLY A 217 9.16 -13.02 15.19
N ASN A 218 9.32 -11.74 14.83
CA ASN A 218 10.33 -10.83 15.37
C ASN A 218 9.81 -10.00 16.56
N GLY A 219 8.62 -10.30 17.09
CA GLY A 219 8.04 -9.65 18.27
C GLY A 219 7.24 -8.37 18.00
N TRP A 220 7.08 -7.98 16.74
CA TRP A 220 6.28 -6.81 16.39
C TRP A 220 4.78 -7.12 16.39
N GLY A 221 3.97 -6.13 16.77
CA GLY A 221 2.52 -6.15 16.59
C GLY A 221 2.12 -5.78 15.17
N ILE A 222 0.99 -6.33 14.73
CA ILE A 222 0.26 -5.91 13.53
C ILE A 222 -1.19 -5.67 13.93
N ALA A 223 -1.82 -4.66 13.34
CA ALA A 223 -3.18 -4.28 13.66
C ALA A 223 -4.02 -4.01 12.41
N ALA A 224 -5.33 -3.93 12.63
CA ALA A 224 -6.27 -3.39 11.66
C ALA A 224 -7.10 -2.24 12.28
N CYS A 225 -7.37 -1.19 11.50
CA CYS A 225 -8.37 -0.18 11.87
C CYS A 225 -9.67 -0.45 11.13
N SER A 226 -10.79 -0.24 11.81
CA SER A 226 -12.13 -0.48 11.28
C SER A 226 -12.59 0.62 10.29
N ASP A 227 -11.72 1.60 10.03
CA ASP A 227 -11.95 2.66 9.06
C ASP A 227 -11.75 2.14 7.62
N VAL A 228 -12.72 2.43 6.76
CA VAL A 228 -12.56 2.31 5.30
C VAL A 228 -11.75 3.50 4.81
N LEU A 229 -10.49 3.25 4.42
CA LEU A 229 -9.54 4.29 3.98
C LEU A 229 -8.93 4.02 2.60
N GLN A 230 -9.32 2.91 1.97
CA GLN A 230 -9.02 2.61 0.57
C GLN A 230 -10.23 1.93 -0.05
N HIS A 231 -10.39 2.09 -1.36
CA HIS A 231 -11.41 1.43 -2.13
C HIS A 231 -10.81 0.64 -3.28
N ASP A 232 -11.11 -0.65 -3.35
CA ASP A 232 -10.44 -1.60 -4.24
C ASP A 232 -11.32 -2.00 -5.43
N LEU A 233 -10.71 -2.25 -6.59
CA LEU A 233 -11.41 -2.86 -7.72
C LEU A 233 -11.47 -4.38 -7.56
N THR A 234 -12.66 -4.96 -7.64
CA THR A 234 -12.81 -6.43 -7.71
C THR A 234 -12.81 -6.93 -9.15
N PRO A 235 -12.39 -8.17 -9.40
CA PRO A 235 -12.37 -8.75 -10.74
C PRO A 235 -13.74 -8.68 -11.44
N GLY A 236 -13.78 -8.11 -12.65
CA GLY A 236 -15.04 -7.97 -13.41
C GLY A 236 -15.55 -9.27 -14.07
N SER A 237 -14.87 -10.40 -13.89
CA SER A 237 -15.28 -11.69 -14.47
C SER A 237 -14.97 -12.87 -13.55
N LEU A 238 -15.73 -13.96 -13.68
CA LEU A 238 -15.53 -15.18 -12.89
C LEU A 238 -14.14 -15.79 -13.10
N ASP A 239 -13.62 -15.79 -14.34
CA ASP A 239 -12.28 -16.28 -14.65
C ASP A 239 -11.19 -15.46 -13.92
N ALA A 240 -11.31 -14.13 -13.93
CA ALA A 240 -10.39 -13.25 -13.22
C ALA A 240 -10.49 -13.45 -11.69
N LEU A 241 -11.70 -13.64 -11.15
CA LEU A 241 -11.91 -13.96 -9.74
C LEU A 241 -11.26 -15.29 -9.35
N VAL A 242 -11.46 -16.36 -10.13
CA VAL A 242 -10.82 -17.66 -9.86
C VAL A 242 -9.30 -17.53 -9.87
N LYS A 243 -8.72 -16.84 -10.86
CA LYS A 243 -7.27 -16.58 -10.91
C LYS A 243 -6.76 -15.81 -9.70
N GLN A 244 -7.53 -14.83 -9.21
CA GLN A 244 -7.19 -14.10 -7.99
C GLN A 244 -7.18 -15.04 -6.78
N ARG A 245 -8.27 -15.79 -6.54
CA ARG A 245 -8.40 -16.65 -5.36
C ARG A 245 -7.42 -17.82 -5.35
N MET A 246 -7.10 -18.39 -6.52
CA MET A 246 -6.09 -19.45 -6.64
C MET A 246 -4.67 -18.98 -6.33
N ARG A 247 -4.38 -17.66 -6.37
CA ARG A 247 -3.09 -17.12 -5.90
C ARG A 247 -3.03 -16.95 -4.37
N TRP A 248 -4.17 -16.94 -3.70
CA TRP A 248 -4.27 -16.73 -2.26
C TRP A 248 -4.27 -18.04 -1.45
N VAL A 249 -4.52 -19.17 -2.12
CA VAL A 249 -4.53 -20.53 -1.55
C VAL A 249 -3.20 -21.21 -1.86
#